data_AF-A0A351BCM7-F1
#
_entry.id   AF-A0A351BCM7-F1
#
_cell.length_a   1.000
_cell.length_b   1.000
_cell.length_c   1.000
_cell.angle_alpha   90.00
_cell.angle_beta   90.00
_cell.angle_gamma   90.00
#
_symmetry.space_group_name_H-M   'P 1'
#
loop_
_entity.id
_entity.type
_entity.pdbx_description
1 polymer ?
#
loop_
_entity_poly.entity_id
_entity_poly.type
_entity_poly.pdbx_seq_one_letter_code
_entity_poly.pdbx_strand_id
1 'polypeptide(L)'
;MTQDQDSEGQRFRLPLLQGVLPVDRAGLTRDVLAGLTLAALAIPGTMGYTKIIGTPVITGLYTILIPMALFAIFGSSRHLSVGADSATAAVVAAGLAGMAVRGSNEWLALCSLLALMAGVLMFAARVLRLGFLADFLSRTVLVGFLTGVGVQVALLEVSGMLGLQRTSNDPLLEIVHDLRLIGESNAYAVCVSLAVLAVILG
;
A
#
# COMPACT_ATOMS: atom_id res chain seq x y z
N MET A 1 -36.33 -31.75 -39.94
CA MET A 1 -35.50 -30.69 -40.58
C MET A 1 -35.16 -29.69 -39.48
N THR A 2 -34.19 -29.95 -38.61
CA THR A 2 -32.71 -29.83 -38.73
C THR A 2 -32.19 -28.42 -38.47
N GLN A 3 -31.68 -28.25 -37.23
CA GLN A 3 -30.53 -27.44 -36.75
C GLN A 3 -30.69 -27.46 -35.23
N ASP A 4 -30.03 -28.26 -34.40
CA ASP A 4 -28.65 -28.73 -34.26
C ASP A 4 -27.58 -27.62 -34.20
N GLN A 5 -27.02 -27.47 -32.98
CA GLN A 5 -25.73 -26.87 -32.55
C GLN A 5 -25.64 -25.33 -32.69
N ASP A 6 -25.31 -24.57 -31.65
CA ASP A 6 -24.02 -24.63 -30.96
C ASP A 6 -24.14 -24.56 -29.43
N SER A 7 -23.83 -25.69 -28.81
CA SER A 7 -23.20 -25.75 -27.50
C SER A 7 -21.80 -25.16 -27.62
N GLU A 8 -21.66 -23.84 -27.60
CA GLU A 8 -20.34 -23.22 -27.49
C GLU A 8 -19.76 -23.60 -26.12
N GLY A 9 -18.83 -24.56 -26.17
CA GLY A 9 -18.12 -25.05 -25.01
C GLY A 9 -17.61 -23.88 -24.17
N GLN A 10 -17.85 -23.97 -22.86
CA GLN A 10 -17.14 -23.19 -21.86
C GLN A 10 -15.64 -23.42 -22.05
N ARG A 11 -15.04 -22.65 -22.97
CA ARG A 11 -13.60 -22.53 -23.06
C ARG A 11 -13.22 -21.98 -21.71
N PHE A 12 -12.50 -22.80 -20.95
CA PHE A 12 -11.75 -22.42 -19.77
C PHE A 12 -10.74 -21.35 -20.24
N ARG A 13 -11.22 -20.12 -20.48
CA ARG A 13 -10.39 -18.97 -20.80
C ARG A 13 -9.67 -18.68 -19.50
N LEU A 14 -8.50 -19.30 -19.34
CA LEU A 14 -7.55 -18.92 -18.31
C LEU A 14 -7.48 -17.39 -18.37
N PRO A 15 -7.85 -16.66 -17.31
CA PRO A 15 -7.93 -15.20 -17.30
C PRO A 15 -6.53 -14.57 -17.24
N LEU A 16 -5.57 -15.19 -17.95
CA LEU A 16 -4.23 -14.69 -18.15
C LEU A 16 -4.32 -13.53 -19.15
N LEU A 17 -3.71 -12.40 -18.79
CA LEU A 17 -3.61 -11.19 -19.62
C LEU A 17 -4.93 -10.41 -19.83
N GLN A 18 -6.01 -10.71 -19.10
CA GLN A 18 -7.22 -9.86 -19.12
C GLN A 18 -6.95 -8.45 -18.56
N GLY A 19 -5.95 -8.30 -17.68
CA GLY A 19 -5.49 -6.99 -17.22
C GLY A 19 -4.83 -6.15 -18.33
N VAL A 20 -4.35 -6.76 -19.41
CA VAL A 20 -3.59 -6.08 -20.49
C VAL A 20 -4.35 -6.04 -21.82
N LEU A 21 -5.22 -7.01 -22.10
CA LEU A 21 -5.96 -7.08 -23.38
C LEU A 21 -7.42 -6.64 -23.25
N PRO A 22 -7.98 -5.97 -24.27
CA PRO A 22 -7.37 -5.64 -25.58
C PRO A 22 -6.57 -4.32 -25.57
N VAL A 23 -5.39 -4.34 -26.19
CA VAL A 23 -4.57 -3.14 -26.40
C VAL A 23 -5.09 -2.41 -27.64
N ASP A 24 -5.80 -1.30 -27.45
CA ASP A 24 -6.14 -0.41 -28.55
C ASP A 24 -4.95 0.51 -28.87
N ARG A 25 -4.47 0.47 -30.12
CA ARG A 25 -3.35 1.32 -30.56
C ARG A 25 -3.69 2.81 -30.47
N ALA A 26 -4.97 3.18 -30.56
CA ALA A 26 -5.42 4.55 -30.35
C ALA A 26 -5.37 4.99 -28.88
N GLY A 27 -5.43 4.04 -27.94
CA GLY A 27 -5.39 4.28 -26.49
C GLY A 27 -3.98 4.23 -25.88
N LEU A 28 -2.98 3.72 -26.61
CA LEU A 28 -1.64 3.45 -26.06
C LEU A 28 -0.97 4.70 -25.46
N THR A 29 -1.11 5.87 -26.10
CA THR A 29 -0.54 7.12 -25.57
C THR A 29 -1.21 7.56 -24.27
N ARG A 30 -2.52 7.33 -24.13
CA ARG A 30 -3.26 7.62 -22.90
C ARG A 30 -2.89 6.66 -21.78
N ASP A 31 -2.75 5.37 -22.10
CA ASP A 31 -2.38 4.34 -21.13
C ASP A 31 -0.93 4.55 -20.63
N VAL A 32 0.01 4.94 -21.52
CA VAL A 32 1.39 5.31 -21.12
C VAL A 32 1.40 6.55 -20.24
N LEU A 33 0.65 7.59 -20.60
CA LEU A 33 0.58 8.81 -19.79
C LEU A 33 -0.02 8.52 -18.40
N ALA A 34 -1.08 7.71 -18.33
CA ALA A 34 -1.70 7.28 -17.08
C ALA A 34 -0.75 6.41 -16.23
N GLY A 35 0.03 5.53 -16.87
CA GLY A 35 1.06 4.74 -16.18
C GLY A 35 2.18 5.62 -15.62
N LEU A 36 2.61 6.64 -16.38
CA LEU A 36 3.64 7.58 -15.93
C LEU A 36 3.15 8.45 -14.77
N THR A 37 1.91 8.95 -14.82
CA THR A 37 1.33 9.71 -13.71
C THR A 37 1.16 8.84 -12.47
N LEU A 38 0.71 7.60 -12.63
CA LEU A 38 0.60 6.63 -11.54
C LEU A 38 1.97 6.32 -10.93
N ALA A 39 3.01 6.11 -11.75
CA ALA A 39 4.37 5.88 -11.28
C ALA A 39 4.92 7.09 -10.53
N ALA A 40 4.69 8.31 -11.05
CA ALA A 40 5.13 9.55 -10.41
C ALA A 40 4.51 9.76 -9.02
N LEU A 41 3.28 9.27 -8.80
CA LEU A 41 2.60 9.30 -7.50
C LEU A 41 3.01 8.13 -6.60
N ALA A 42 3.13 6.92 -7.16
CA ALA A 42 3.38 5.70 -6.39
C ALA A 42 4.81 5.67 -5.80
N ILE A 43 5.82 6.12 -6.56
CA ILE A 43 7.21 6.13 -6.11
C ILE A 43 7.36 6.88 -4.77
N PRO A 44 7.02 8.18 -4.64
CA PRO A 44 7.13 8.89 -3.37
C PRO A 44 6.16 8.33 -2.30
N GLY A 45 4.97 7.87 -2.68
CA GLY A 45 4.01 7.29 -1.75
C GLY A 45 4.57 6.06 -1.02
N THR A 46 5.17 5.13 -1.76
CA THR A 46 5.76 3.92 -1.17
C THR A 46 7.03 4.18 -0.38
N MET A 47 7.83 5.19 -0.76
CA MET A 47 8.93 5.67 0.08
C MET A 47 8.40 6.16 1.44
N GLY A 48 7.30 6.90 1.45
CA GLY A 48 6.61 7.28 2.69
C GLY A 48 6.18 6.06 3.52
N TYR A 49 5.61 5.03 2.89
CA TYR A 49 5.17 3.82 3.58
C TYR A 49 6.33 3.02 4.19
N THR A 50 7.50 2.97 3.54
CA THR A 50 8.69 2.34 4.16
C THR A 50 9.13 3.04 5.43
N LYS A 51 8.93 4.36 5.55
CA LYS A 51 9.19 5.15 6.76
C LYS A 51 8.21 4.80 7.88
N ILE A 52 6.93 4.55 7.55
CA ILE A 52 5.93 4.06 8.51
C ILE A 52 6.35 2.68 9.05
N ILE A 53 6.76 1.77 8.16
CA ILE A 53 7.20 0.41 8.54
C ILE A 53 8.55 0.45 9.28
N GLY A 54 9.43 1.39 8.95
CA GLY A 54 10.81 1.43 9.45
C GLY A 54 11.76 0.51 8.70
N THR A 55 11.58 0.38 7.38
CA THR A 55 12.49 -0.39 6.49
C THR A 55 13.27 0.55 5.56
N PRO A 56 14.39 0.09 4.96
CA PRO A 56 15.13 0.89 3.99
C PRO A 56 14.25 1.33 2.82
N VAL A 57 14.37 2.58 2.38
CA VAL A 57 13.49 3.19 1.35
C VAL A 57 13.42 2.39 0.05
N ILE A 58 14.52 1.71 -0.31
CA ILE A 58 14.60 0.87 -1.52
C ILE A 58 13.58 -0.27 -1.51
N THR A 59 13.14 -0.76 -0.35
CA THR A 59 12.14 -1.84 -0.28
C THR A 59 10.78 -1.40 -0.83
N GLY A 60 10.45 -0.12 -0.76
CA GLY A 60 9.23 0.45 -1.32
C GLY A 60 9.19 0.36 -2.85
N LEU A 61 10.34 0.45 -3.51
CA LEU A 61 10.43 0.25 -4.96
C LEU A 61 10.12 -1.19 -5.34
N TYR A 62 10.56 -2.16 -4.52
CA TYR A 62 10.26 -3.58 -4.72
C TYR A 62 8.76 -3.88 -4.57
N THR A 63 8.06 -3.18 -3.66
CA THR A 63 6.61 -3.39 -3.42
C THR A 63 5.71 -2.78 -4.49
N ILE A 64 6.23 -1.92 -5.37
CA ILE A 64 5.50 -1.49 -6.57
C ILE A 64 5.83 -2.41 -7.75
N LEU A 65 7.12 -2.59 -8.04
CA LEU A 65 7.56 -3.21 -9.29
C LEU A 65 7.10 -4.66 -9.41
N ILE A 66 7.34 -5.47 -8.36
CA ILE A 66 7.05 -6.91 -8.40
C ILE A 66 5.53 -7.14 -8.37
N PRO A 67 4.74 -6.54 -7.44
CA PRO A 67 3.30 -6.79 -7.38
C PRO A 67 2.55 -6.24 -8.60
N MET A 68 2.92 -5.07 -9.16
CA MET A 68 2.30 -4.58 -10.39
C MET A 68 2.56 -5.50 -11.57
N ALA A 69 3.80 -5.99 -11.74
CA ALA A 69 4.13 -6.90 -12.83
C ALA A 69 3.33 -8.22 -12.72
N LEU A 70 3.24 -8.78 -11.51
CA LEU A 70 2.42 -9.96 -11.25
C LEU A 70 0.93 -9.68 -11.50
N PHE A 71 0.42 -8.53 -11.03
CA PHE A 71 -0.98 -8.16 -11.21
C PHE A 71 -1.33 -7.90 -12.68
N ALA A 72 -0.42 -7.35 -13.49
CA ALA A 72 -0.64 -7.19 -14.92
C ALA A 72 -0.85 -8.54 -15.63
N ILE A 73 -0.17 -9.60 -15.17
CA ILE A 73 -0.24 -10.94 -15.78
C ILE A 73 -1.49 -11.71 -15.29
N PHE A 74 -1.72 -11.69 -13.98
CA PHE A 74 -2.74 -12.52 -13.30
C PHE A 74 -4.04 -11.78 -12.97
N GLY A 75 -4.04 -10.45 -13.04
CA GLY A 75 -5.16 -9.61 -12.69
C GLY A 75 -6.27 -9.65 -13.73
N SER A 76 -7.52 -9.58 -13.25
CA SER A 76 -8.72 -9.57 -14.07
C SER A 76 -9.22 -8.16 -14.43
N SER A 77 -8.58 -7.10 -13.91
CA SER A 77 -9.01 -5.70 -14.09
C SER A 77 -7.89 -4.82 -14.61
N ARG A 78 -8.13 -4.16 -15.75
CA ARG A 78 -7.21 -3.19 -16.38
C ARG A 78 -7.04 -1.89 -15.59
N HIS A 79 -8.04 -1.53 -14.80
CA HIS A 79 -8.10 -0.24 -14.11
C HIS A 79 -7.71 -0.33 -12.63
N LEU A 80 -7.51 -1.54 -12.09
CA LEU A 80 -7.10 -1.71 -10.70
C LEU A 80 -5.59 -1.60 -10.60
N SER A 81 -5.12 -0.62 -9.83
CA SER A 81 -3.72 -0.52 -9.42
C SER A 81 -3.52 -1.27 -8.11
N VAL A 82 -2.51 -2.13 -8.06
CA VAL A 82 -2.08 -2.83 -6.84
C VAL A 82 -0.73 -2.25 -6.40
N GLY A 83 -0.61 -1.97 -5.12
CA GLY A 83 0.61 -1.44 -4.53
C GLY A 83 0.54 -1.46 -3.02
N ALA A 84 1.60 -1.00 -2.38
CA ALA A 84 1.60 -0.78 -0.94
C ALA A 84 0.58 0.30 -0.55
N ASP A 85 0.00 0.16 0.64
CA ASP A 85 -0.98 1.08 1.19
C ASP A 85 -0.60 1.47 2.63
N SER A 86 -0.91 2.70 3.01
CA SER A 86 -0.61 3.29 4.32
C SER A 86 -1.18 2.47 5.48
N ALA A 87 -2.38 1.89 5.34
CA ALA A 87 -2.98 1.12 6.42
C ALA A 87 -2.28 -0.23 6.61
N THR A 88 -1.92 -0.89 5.50
CA THR A 88 -1.12 -2.12 5.57
C THR A 88 0.27 -1.87 6.18
N ALA A 89 0.89 -0.73 5.86
CA ALA A 89 2.16 -0.31 6.44
C ALA A 89 2.07 -0.14 7.96
N ALA A 90 1.02 0.55 8.45
CA ALA A 90 0.78 0.74 9.87
C ALA A 90 0.54 -0.60 10.60
N VAL A 91 -0.25 -1.50 10.01
CA VAL A 91 -0.52 -2.83 10.58
C VAL A 91 0.74 -3.68 10.68
N VAL A 92 1.61 -3.67 9.67
CA VAL A 92 2.91 -4.37 9.73
C VAL A 92 3.78 -3.78 10.84
N ALA A 93 3.89 -2.46 10.90
CA ALA A 93 4.68 -1.76 11.91
C ALA A 93 4.21 -2.03 13.34
N ALA A 94 2.90 -2.08 13.56
CA ALA A 94 2.29 -2.37 14.86
C ALA A 94 2.38 -3.86 15.21
N GLY A 95 2.14 -4.75 14.24
CA GLY A 95 2.18 -6.20 14.44
C GLY A 95 3.57 -6.74 14.75
N LEU A 96 4.62 -6.05 14.29
CA LEU A 96 6.02 -6.39 14.60
C LEU A 96 6.61 -5.61 15.78
N ALA A 97 5.85 -4.69 16.38
CA ALA A 97 6.34 -3.83 17.45
C ALA A 97 6.84 -4.66 18.64
N GLY A 98 8.03 -4.33 19.13
CA GLY A 98 8.65 -5.02 20.27
C GLY A 98 9.36 -6.34 19.94
N MET A 99 9.27 -6.85 18.70
CA MET A 99 9.98 -8.08 18.31
C MET A 99 11.41 -7.85 17.81
N ALA A 100 11.69 -6.70 17.21
CA ALA A 100 13.04 -6.30 16.81
C ALA A 100 13.17 -4.78 16.77
N VAL A 101 14.41 -4.28 16.71
CA VAL A 101 14.71 -2.85 16.57
C VAL A 101 14.50 -2.42 15.11
N ARG A 102 13.73 -1.35 14.88
CA ARG A 102 13.50 -0.81 13.53
C ARG A 102 14.80 -0.44 12.81
N GLY A 103 14.83 -0.63 11.50
CA GLY A 103 16.02 -0.40 10.69
C GLY A 103 17.13 -1.45 10.85
N SER A 104 17.02 -2.38 11.80
CA SER A 104 17.95 -3.51 11.90
C SER A 104 17.72 -4.54 10.79
N ASN A 105 18.74 -5.35 10.51
CA ASN A 105 18.62 -6.45 9.56
C ASN A 105 17.56 -7.49 10.00
N GLU A 106 17.40 -7.69 11.31
CA GLU A 106 16.39 -8.59 11.88
C GLU A 106 14.96 -8.05 11.64
N TRP A 107 14.74 -6.75 11.82
CA TRP A 107 13.45 -6.11 11.50
C TRP A 107 13.06 -6.32 10.04
N LEU A 108 14.02 -6.11 9.12
CA LEU A 108 13.78 -6.33 7.69
C LEU A 108 13.46 -7.80 7.39
N ALA A 109 14.15 -8.74 8.03
CA ALA A 109 13.88 -10.17 7.90
C ALA A 109 12.46 -10.51 8.39
N LEU A 110 12.03 -9.99 9.55
CA LEU A 110 10.68 -10.19 10.08
C LEU A 110 9.60 -9.60 9.16
N CYS A 111 9.80 -8.39 8.62
CA CYS A 111 8.89 -7.82 7.63
C CYS A 111 8.76 -8.72 6.40
N SER A 112 9.88 -9.24 5.89
CA SER A 112 9.88 -10.13 4.71
C SER A 112 9.19 -11.47 4.99
N LEU A 113 9.39 -12.04 6.17
CA LEU A 113 8.73 -13.27 6.61
C LEU A 113 7.23 -13.05 6.74
N LEU A 114 6.80 -11.95 7.36
CA LEU A 114 5.39 -11.61 7.51
C LEU A 114 4.72 -11.44 6.14
N ALA A 115 5.39 -10.78 5.19
CA ALA A 115 4.89 -10.63 3.83
C ALA A 115 4.73 -11.99 3.12
N LEU A 116 5.70 -12.89 3.28
CA LEU A 116 5.62 -14.25 2.74
C LEU A 116 4.47 -15.05 3.37
N MET A 117 4.33 -15.00 4.69
CA MET A 117 3.23 -15.64 5.41
C MET A 117 1.87 -15.11 4.96
N ALA A 118 1.73 -13.78 4.83
CA ALA A 118 0.52 -13.17 4.31
C ALA A 118 0.20 -13.65 2.88
N GLY A 119 1.21 -13.76 2.01
CA GLY A 119 1.06 -14.31 0.66
C GLY A 119 0.58 -15.77 0.66
N VAL A 120 1.17 -16.62 1.52
CA VAL A 120 0.75 -18.03 1.68
C VAL A 120 -0.68 -18.11 2.20
N LEU A 121 -1.05 -17.30 3.20
CA LEU A 121 -2.40 -17.25 3.74
C LEU A 121 -3.42 -16.77 2.71
N MET A 122 -3.08 -15.75 1.91
CA MET A 122 -3.92 -15.27 0.81
C MET A 122 -4.10 -16.32 -0.29
N PHE A 123 -3.03 -17.06 -0.61
CA PHE A 123 -3.10 -18.18 -1.54
C PHE A 123 -3.98 -19.31 -1.00
N ALA A 124 -3.82 -19.69 0.26
CA ALA A 124 -4.66 -20.68 0.93
C ALA A 124 -6.14 -20.23 0.98
N ALA A 125 -6.40 -18.96 1.30
CA ALA A 125 -7.73 -18.38 1.30
C ALA A 125 -8.38 -18.45 -0.10
N ARG A 126 -7.60 -18.26 -1.17
CA ARG A 126 -8.07 -18.42 -2.55
C ARG A 126 -8.44 -19.88 -2.85
N VAL A 127 -7.62 -20.85 -2.46
CA VAL A 127 -7.89 -22.30 -2.65
C VAL A 127 -9.14 -22.72 -1.90
N LEU A 128 -9.31 -22.24 -0.67
CA LEU A 128 -10.48 -22.48 0.18
C LEU A 128 -11.71 -21.64 -0.22
N ARG A 129 -11.59 -20.79 -1.25
CA ARG A 129 -12.63 -19.89 -1.76
C ARG A 129 -13.21 -18.96 -0.68
N LEU A 130 -12.39 -18.53 0.28
CA LEU A 130 -12.77 -17.62 1.37
C LEU A 130 -13.03 -16.17 0.91
N GLY A 131 -13.08 -15.91 -0.40
CA GLY A 131 -13.39 -14.58 -0.94
C GLY A 131 -14.75 -14.05 -0.46
N PHE A 132 -15.72 -14.94 -0.20
CA PHE A 132 -17.03 -14.57 0.33
C PHE A 132 -16.94 -13.90 1.72
N LEU A 133 -15.87 -14.16 2.48
CA LEU A 133 -15.69 -13.56 3.81
C LEU A 133 -15.48 -12.05 3.73
N ALA A 134 -14.91 -11.56 2.61
CA ALA A 134 -14.75 -10.14 2.37
C ALA A 134 -16.11 -9.42 2.26
N ASP A 135 -17.15 -10.11 1.75
CA ASP A 135 -18.50 -9.56 1.62
C ASP A 135 -19.21 -9.39 2.98
N PHE A 136 -18.71 -10.06 4.03
CA PHE A 136 -19.22 -9.93 5.40
C PHE A 136 -18.61 -8.75 6.16
N LEU A 137 -17.60 -8.06 5.62
CA LEU A 137 -17.12 -6.81 6.22
C LEU A 137 -18.12 -5.69 5.97
N SER A 138 -18.83 -5.29 7.03
CA SER A 138 -19.70 -4.12 6.98
C SER A 138 -18.91 -2.87 6.59
N ARG A 139 -19.52 -2.04 5.74
CA ARG A 139 -19.00 -0.72 5.38
C ARG A 139 -18.66 0.13 6.61
N THR A 140 -19.45 0.04 7.68
CA THR A 140 -19.21 0.80 8.92
C THR A 140 -17.92 0.38 9.62
N VAL A 141 -17.63 -0.92 9.64
CA VAL A 141 -16.39 -1.46 10.22
C VAL A 141 -15.19 -1.03 9.39
N LEU A 142 -15.29 -1.12 8.07
CA LEU A 142 -14.21 -0.71 7.17
C LEU A 142 -13.91 0.79 7.31
N VAL A 143 -14.94 1.64 7.32
CA VAL A 143 -14.78 3.09 7.52
C VAL A 143 -14.19 3.38 8.89
N GLY A 144 -14.67 2.74 9.96
CA GLY A 144 -14.12 2.92 11.31
C GLY A 144 -12.63 2.52 11.40
N PHE A 145 -12.27 1.38 10.82
CA PHE A 145 -10.88 0.91 10.76
C PHE A 145 -9.99 1.89 9.98
N LEU A 146 -10.38 2.25 8.75
CA LEU A 146 -9.60 3.17 7.91
C LEU A 146 -9.47 4.56 8.55
N THR A 147 -10.53 5.04 9.21
CA THR A 147 -10.49 6.32 9.94
C THR A 147 -9.53 6.24 11.13
N GLY A 148 -9.60 5.17 11.92
CA GLY A 148 -8.70 4.95 13.06
C GLY A 148 -7.23 4.87 12.63
N VAL A 149 -6.94 4.10 11.60
CA VAL A 149 -5.57 3.99 11.05
C VAL A 149 -5.12 5.31 10.43
N GLY A 150 -6.00 6.02 9.73
CA GLY A 150 -5.70 7.35 9.18
C GLY A 150 -5.32 8.36 10.26
N VAL A 151 -6.08 8.41 11.36
CA VAL A 151 -5.75 9.25 12.53
C VAL A 151 -4.42 8.81 13.13
N GLN A 152 -4.22 7.51 13.34
CA GLN A 152 -2.97 6.98 13.90
C GLN A 152 -1.74 7.39 13.07
N VAL A 153 -1.81 7.23 11.74
CA VAL A 153 -0.72 7.61 10.83
C VAL A 153 -0.51 9.12 10.84
N ALA A 154 -1.58 9.92 10.82
CA ALA A 154 -1.49 11.38 10.85
C ALA A 154 -0.76 11.87 12.12
N LEU A 155 -1.11 11.32 13.29
CA LEU A 155 -0.46 11.65 14.55
C LEU A 155 1.04 11.30 14.55
N LEU A 156 1.40 10.14 14.00
CA LEU A 156 2.80 9.70 13.93
C LEU A 156 3.63 10.51 12.93
N GLU A 157 3.04 11.05 11.86
CA GLU A 157 3.78 11.86 10.87
C GLU A 157 4.07 13.28 11.35
N VAL A 158 3.43 13.76 12.43
CA VAL A 158 3.69 15.08 13.03
C VAL A 158 5.17 15.25 13.38
N SER A 159 5.79 14.25 14.02
CA SER A 159 7.21 14.27 14.36
C SER A 159 8.09 14.49 13.12
N GLY A 160 7.72 13.84 12.01
CA GLY A 160 8.39 13.99 10.72
C GLY A 160 8.23 15.39 10.12
N MET A 161 7.06 16.03 10.29
CA MET A 161 6.82 17.41 9.85
C MET A 161 7.63 18.42 10.68
N LEU A 162 7.81 18.17 11.98
CA LEU A 162 8.64 18.97 12.87
C LEU A 162 10.15 18.75 12.67
N GLY A 163 10.53 17.74 11.88
CA GLY A 163 11.93 17.34 11.68
C GLY A 163 12.54 16.62 12.89
N LEU A 164 11.70 16.09 13.79
CA LEU A 164 12.10 15.31 14.96
C LEU A 164 12.25 13.83 14.58
N GLN A 165 13.13 13.11 15.29
CA GLN A 165 13.27 11.67 15.10
C GLN A 165 12.17 10.94 15.84
N ARG A 166 11.50 10.02 15.15
CA ARG A 166 10.44 9.21 15.75
C ARG A 166 11.03 8.24 16.77
N THR A 167 10.52 8.24 18.01
CA THR A 167 11.06 7.40 19.09
C THR A 167 10.13 6.26 19.50
N SER A 168 8.81 6.46 19.37
CA SER A 168 7.77 5.51 19.76
C SER A 168 6.82 5.21 18.60
N ASN A 169 6.06 4.13 18.77
CA ASN A 169 4.95 3.73 17.90
C ASN A 169 3.58 3.94 18.52
N ASP A 170 3.57 4.34 19.80
CA ASP A 170 2.36 4.78 20.47
C ASP A 170 2.14 6.26 20.09
N PRO A 171 1.07 6.58 19.33
CA PRO A 171 0.81 7.93 18.86
C PRO A 171 0.67 8.94 20.01
N LEU A 172 0.14 8.51 21.16
CA LEU A 172 -0.08 9.40 22.30
C LEU A 172 1.25 9.73 22.98
N LEU A 173 2.10 8.72 23.18
CA LEU A 173 3.44 8.94 23.74
C LEU A 173 4.30 9.79 22.81
N GLU A 174 4.18 9.58 21.49
CA GLU A 174 4.95 10.33 20.50
C GLU A 174 4.57 11.81 20.50
N ILE A 175 3.28 12.14 20.55
CA ILE A 175 2.85 13.55 20.60
C ILE A 175 3.34 14.24 21.87
N VAL A 176 3.28 13.56 23.02
CA VAL A 176 3.79 14.12 24.28
C VAL A 176 5.31 14.34 24.19
N HIS A 177 6.03 13.46 23.49
CA HIS A 177 7.45 13.63 23.23
C HIS A 177 7.72 14.82 22.30
N ASP A 178 6.99 14.93 21.20
CA ASP A 178 7.10 16.02 20.23
C ASP A 178 6.82 17.39 20.87
N LEU A 179 5.82 17.49 21.75
CA LEU A 179 5.51 18.73 22.49
C LEU A 179 6.65 19.15 23.43
N ARG A 180 7.38 18.19 24.01
CA ARG A 180 8.53 18.47 24.88
C ARG A 180 9.77 18.90 24.08
N LEU A 181 9.94 18.34 22.88
CA LEU A 181 11.08 18.62 22.00
C LEU A 181 10.79 19.68 20.93
N ILE A 182 9.65 20.39 21.01
CA ILE A 182 9.26 21.37 20.00
C ILE A 182 10.30 22.49 19.82
N GLY A 183 11.08 22.79 20.86
CA GLY A 183 12.20 23.74 20.81
C GLY A 183 13.40 23.28 19.99
N GLU A 184 13.55 21.96 19.73
CA GLU A 184 14.59 21.38 18.87
C GLU A 184 14.09 21.09 17.45
N SER A 185 12.89 21.57 17.11
CA SER A 185 12.32 21.38 15.77
C SER A 185 13.16 22.04 14.68
N ASN A 186 13.20 21.39 13.52
CA ASN A 186 13.93 21.90 12.37
C ASN A 186 13.02 22.84 11.55
N ALA A 187 13.29 24.15 11.64
CA ALA A 187 12.51 25.17 10.95
C ALA A 187 12.43 24.95 9.41
N TYR A 188 13.46 24.38 8.79
CA TYR A 188 13.44 24.07 7.36
C TYR A 188 12.47 22.92 7.05
N ALA A 189 12.47 21.87 7.88
CA ALA A 189 11.54 20.75 7.71
C ALA A 189 10.08 21.19 7.89
N VAL A 190 9.83 22.06 8.87
CA VAL A 190 8.50 22.65 9.09
C VAL A 190 8.07 23.51 7.89
N CYS A 191 8.95 24.38 7.39
CA CYS A 191 8.65 25.21 6.24
C CYS A 191 8.33 24.38 4.99
N VAL A 192 9.12 23.34 4.72
CA VAL A 192 8.89 22.42 3.59
C VAL A 192 7.57 21.65 3.76
N SER A 193 7.29 21.11 4.94
CA SER A 193 6.04 20.37 5.18
C SER A 193 4.81 21.27 5.05
N LEU A 194 4.86 22.50 5.57
CA LEU A 194 3.78 23.48 5.41
C LEU A 194 3.60 23.92 3.94
N ALA A 195 4.68 24.14 3.20
CA ALA A 195 4.61 24.47 1.78
C ALA A 195 3.98 23.34 0.96
N VAL A 196 4.36 22.08 1.22
CA VAL A 196 3.76 20.90 0.58
C VAL A 196 2.27 20.80 0.92
N LEU A 197 1.90 21.01 2.18
CA LEU A 197 0.48 21.03 2.60
C LEU A 197 -0.31 22.11 1.88
N ALA A 198 0.23 23.33 1.78
CA ALA A 198 -0.41 24.44 1.08
C ALA A 198 -0.63 24.10 -0.41
N VAL A 199 0.38 23.55 -1.08
CA VAL A 199 0.26 23.15 -2.50
C VAL A 199 -0.78 22.04 -2.71
N ILE A 200 -0.88 21.09 -1.78
CA ILE A 200 -1.84 19.98 -1.88
C ILE A 200 -3.27 20.46 -1.59
N LEU A 201 -3.45 21.36 -0.62
CA LEU A 201 -4.77 21.85 -0.21
C LEU A 201 -5.32 22.98 -1.09
N GLY A 202 -4.44 23.77 -1.73
CA GLY A 202 -4.81 24.93 -2.56
C GLY A 202 -4.90 26.22 -1.77
#